data_AF-E3CAD0-F1
#
_entry.id   AF-E3CAD0-F1
#
_cell.length_a   1.000
_cell.length_b   1.000
_cell.length_c   1.000
_cell.angle_alpha   90.00
_cell.angle_beta   90.00
_cell.angle_gamma   90.00
#
_symmetry.space_group_name_H-M   'P 1'
#
loop_
_entity.id
_entity.type
_entity.pdbx_description
1 polymer ?
#
loop_
_entity_poly.entity_id
_entity_poly.type
_entity_poly.pdbx_seq_one_letter_code
_entity_poly.pdbx_strand_id
1 'polypeptide(L)' 'MATLVIATNNAGKAREYREMLAPFGVTVKTLADFPRFAIDECGTSFEE' A
#
# COMPACT_ATOMS: atom_id res chain seq x y z
N MET A 1 5.78 -16.73 -4.71
CA MET A 1 5.39 -15.38 -5.19
C MET A 1 5.05 -14.57 -3.95
N ALA A 2 5.76 -13.47 -3.70
CA ALA A 2 5.55 -12.69 -2.48
C ALA A 2 4.41 -11.69 -2.68
N THR A 3 3.55 -11.52 -1.68
CA THR A 3 2.51 -10.47 -1.68
C THR A 3 2.87 -9.42 -0.65
N LEU A 4 2.88 -8.15 -1.07
CA LEU A 4 3.11 -6.99 -0.22
C LEU A 4 1.83 -6.14 -0.19
N VAL A 5 1.39 -5.80 1.02
CA VAL A 5 0.29 -4.84 1.21
C VAL A 5 0.89 -3.46 1.41
N ILE A 6 0.52 -2.51 0.55
CA ILE A 6 0.87 -1.10 0.69
C ILE A 6 -0.30 -0.39 1.36
N ALA A 7 -0.07 0.22 2.51
CA ALA A 7 -1.09 0.87 3.34
C ALA A 7 -1.57 2.22 2.75
N THR A 8 -2.08 2.21 1.53
CA THR A 8 -2.62 3.39 0.83
C THR A 8 -3.98 3.10 0.21
N ASN A 9 -4.85 4.11 0.18
CA ASN A 9 -6.07 4.11 -0.64
C ASN A 9 -5.90 4.94 -1.93
N ASN A 10 -4.75 5.58 -2.13
CA ASN A 10 -4.50 6.41 -3.30
C ASN A 10 -4.23 5.55 -4.54
N ALA A 11 -5.08 5.68 -5.56
CA ALA A 11 -4.98 4.90 -6.80
C ALA A 11 -3.70 5.19 -7.62
N GLY A 12 -3.19 6.43 -7.57
CA GLY A 12 -1.94 6.81 -8.22
C GLY A 12 -0.74 6.09 -7.60
N LYS A 13 -0.59 6.19 -6.26
CA LYS A 13 0.44 5.45 -5.51
C LYS A 13 0.33 3.94 -5.75
N ALA A 14 -0.89 3.41 -5.75
CA ALA A 14 -1.13 1.99 -6.00
C ALA A 14 -0.62 1.53 -7.37
N ARG A 15 -0.82 2.34 -8.43
CA ARG A 15 -0.30 2.06 -9.77
C ARG A 15 1.23 2.10 -9.78
N GLU A 16 1.81 3.15 -9.21
CA GLU A 16 3.27 3.34 -9.14
C GLU A 16 3.97 2.17 -8.46
N TYR A 17 3.49 1.73 -7.29
CA TYR A 17 4.07 0.56 -6.61
C TYR A 17 3.92 -0.75 -7.38
N ARG A 18 2.79 -0.97 -8.08
CA ARG A 18 2.61 -2.15 -8.92
C ARG A 18 3.64 -2.19 -10.06
N GLU A 19 3.84 -1.06 -10.73
CA GLU A 19 4.80 -0.94 -11.82
C GLU A 19 6.24 -1.11 -11.31
N MET A 20 6.59 -0.44 -10.21
CA MET A 20 7.94 -0.52 -9.62
C MET A 20 8.30 -1.92 -9.12
N LEU A 21 7.33 -2.67 -8.58
CA LEU A 21 7.58 -3.97 -7.95
C LEU A 21 7.32 -5.18 -8.87
N ALA A 22 6.66 -4.98 -10.01
CA ALA A 22 6.40 -6.05 -10.98
C ALA A 22 7.67 -6.79 -11.45
N PRO A 23 8.82 -6.13 -11.73
CA PRO A 23 10.04 -6.83 -12.15
C PRO A 23 10.59 -7.82 -11.10
N PHE A 24 10.24 -7.62 -9.83
CA PHE A 24 10.66 -8.50 -8.73
C PHE A 24 9.66 -9.64 -8.46
N GLY A 25 8.61 -9.78 -9.28
CA GLY A 25 7.59 -10.81 -9.10
C GLY A 25 6.76 -10.64 -7.81
N VAL A 26 6.64 -9.41 -7.31
CA VAL A 26 5.87 -9.07 -6.11
C VAL A 26 4.44 -8.68 -6.51
N THR A 27 3.46 -9.33 -5.88
CA THR A 27 2.06 -8.94 -5.99
C THR A 27 1.75 -7.83 -4.99
N VAL A 28 1.31 -6.67 -5.49
CA VAL A 28 0.93 -5.54 -4.65
C VAL A 28 -0.56 -5.56 -4.39
N LYS A 29 -0.95 -5.58 -3.12
CA LYS A 29 -2.30 -5.25 -2.63
C LYS A 29 -2.29 -3.89 -1.95
N THR A 30 -3.44 -3.23 -1.87
CA THR A 30 -3.60 -1.96 -1.15
C THR A 30 -4.77 -2.03 -0.18
N LEU A 31 -4.98 -0.98 0.63
CA LEU A 31 -6.10 -0.94 1.57
C LEU A 31 -7.47 -1.04 0.87
N ALA A 32 -7.54 -0.65 -0.41
CA ALA A 32 -8.75 -0.77 -1.22
C ALA A 32 -9.15 -2.23 -1.51
N ASP A 33 -8.23 -3.19 -1.34
CA ASP A 33 -8.48 -4.62 -1.54
C ASP A 33 -9.07 -5.29 -0.28
N PHE A 34 -9.28 -4.54 0.81
CA PHE A 34 -9.76 -5.04 2.10
C PHE A 34 -10.96 -4.22 2.61
N PRO A 35 -11.74 -4.75 3.57
CA PRO A 35 -12.77 -3.97 4.25
C PRO A 35 -12.19 -2.71 4.90
N ARG A 36 -12.93 -1.60 4.84
CA ARG A 36 -12.49 -0.33 5.44
C ARG A 36 -12.53 -0.39 6.97
N PHE A 37 -11.56 0.26 7.59
CA PHE A 37 -11.47 0.48 9.03
C PHE A 37 -10.90 1.89 9.29
N ALA A 38 -11.05 2.38 10.53
CA ALA A 38 -10.48 3.67 10.93
C ALA A 38 -8.96 3.54 11.08
N ILE A 39 -8.22 4.47 10.48
CA ILE A 39 -6.77 4.56 10.59
C ILE A 39 -6.47 5.73 11.51
N ASP A 40 -5.70 5.48 12.56
CA ASP A 40 -5.33 6.48 13.55
C ASP A 40 -3.84 6.84 13.40
N GLU A 41 -3.57 7.99 12.80
CA GLU A 41 -2.23 8.54 12.59
C GLU A 41 -1.89 9.46 13.77
N CYS A 42 -1.64 8.88 14.94
CA CYS A 42 -1.33 9.59 16.19
C CYS A 42 0.15 9.98 16.35
N GLY A 43 0.97 9.84 15.30
CA GLY A 43 2.38 10.19 15.31
C GLY A 43 2.61 11.70 15.42
N THR A 44 3.84 12.09 15.75
CA THR A 44 4.25 13.51 15.80
C THR A 44 5.15 13.91 14.64
N SER A 45 5.50 12.94 13.78
CA SER A 45 6.33 13.07 12.59
C SER A 45 5.72 12.27 11.44
N PHE A 46 6.31 12.35 10.24
CA PHE A 46 5.83 11.59 9.08
C PHE A 46 6.27 10.13 9.12
N GLU A 47 7.34 9.84 9.84
CA GLU A 47 7.94 8.52 9.98
C GLU A 47 7.24 7.62 11.01
N GLU A 48 6.60 8.23 12.01
CA GLU A 48 5.77 7.57 13.04
C GLU A 48 4.38 7.21 12.53
#